data_AF-A0A565AQA8-F1
#
_entry.id   AF-A0A565AQA8-F1
#
_cell.length_a   1.000
_cell.length_b   1.000
_cell.length_c   1.000
_cell.angle_alpha   90.00
_cell.angle_beta   90.00
_cell.angle_gamma   90.00
#
_symmetry.space_group_name_H-M   'P 1'
#
loop_
_entity.id
_entity.type
_entity.pdbx_description
1 polymer ?
#
loop_
_entity_poly.entity_id
_entity_poly.type
_entity_poly.pdbx_seq_one_letter_code
_entity_poly.pdbx_strand_id
1 'polypeptide(L)'
;MGTGYEVLIPSFVGYGRLTRKTPFKKKLLFHLDYEGNLVLAQPDGKVPVWQSFDFPSDTILVGQSLTLEGQNKLVSRDIGRSVYPKHNLLCGLRPEFPYKHFLARPRFNASQSFLRLDADGNLRIYSYDFKVSFLVWEVTFELFNRDNSECWLPSKCGEFGLCEDNQCVACPSENGLLGWSKACRPKKVKSCDP
;
A
#
# COMPACT_ATOMS: atom_id res chain seq x y z
N MET A 1 17.32 6.06 40.14
CA MET A 1 16.29 5.53 39.20
C MET A 1 16.54 6.18 37.84
N GLY A 2 17.12 5.46 36.89
CA GLY A 2 17.44 6.01 35.57
C GLY A 2 16.23 5.92 34.66
N THR A 3 15.75 7.05 34.17
CA THR A 3 14.73 7.15 33.12
C THR A 3 15.27 6.47 31.85
N GLY A 4 14.81 5.25 31.60
CA GLY A 4 15.13 4.53 30.36
C GLY A 4 14.24 5.05 29.24
N TYR A 5 14.84 5.49 28.13
CA TYR A 5 14.09 5.76 26.91
C TYR A 5 13.65 4.43 26.29
N GLU A 6 12.38 4.32 25.93
CA GLU A 6 11.82 3.15 25.25
C GLU A 6 11.63 3.49 23.78
N VAL A 7 12.21 2.68 22.89
CA VAL A 7 11.99 2.80 21.45
C VAL A 7 11.29 1.54 20.98
N LEU A 8 10.05 1.69 20.53
CA LEU A 8 9.27 0.63 19.87
C LEU A 8 9.63 0.63 18.39
N ILE A 9 10.18 -0.47 17.92
CA ILE A 9 10.55 -0.66 16.50
C ILE A 9 9.63 -1.71 15.90
N PRO A 10 8.92 -1.41 14.80
CA PRO A 10 8.18 -2.43 14.06
C PRO A 10 9.10 -3.58 13.63
N SER A 11 8.71 -4.81 13.91
CA SER A 11 9.40 -6.04 13.52
C SER A 11 8.42 -7.07 12.98
N PHE A 12 8.95 -8.11 12.34
CA PHE A 12 8.17 -9.18 11.72
C PHE A 12 7.25 -9.97 12.69
N VAL A 13 7.48 -9.89 14.00
CA VAL A 13 6.70 -10.60 15.05
C VAL A 13 5.91 -9.62 15.94
N GLY A 14 5.80 -8.34 15.55
CA GLY A 14 5.20 -7.27 16.34
C GLY A 14 6.18 -6.12 16.61
N TYR A 15 6.00 -5.34 17.66
CA TYR A 15 6.97 -4.28 18.01
C TYR A 15 8.15 -4.89 18.78
N GLY A 16 9.34 -4.86 18.18
CA GLY A 16 10.60 -5.10 18.87
C GLY A 16 10.88 -3.95 19.84
N ARG A 17 11.28 -4.28 21.08
CA ARG A 17 11.58 -3.29 22.12
C ARG A 17 13.08 -3.10 22.23
N LEU A 18 13.59 -1.94 21.83
CA LEU A 18 14.96 -1.54 22.17
C LEU A 18 14.95 -0.94 23.58
N THR A 19 15.65 -1.62 24.48
CA THR A 19 15.95 -1.11 25.82
C THR A 19 17.45 -0.89 25.93
N ARG A 20 17.90 -0.06 26.88
CA ARG A 20 19.34 0.16 27.15
C ARG A 20 20.15 -1.13 27.35
N LYS A 21 19.50 -2.26 27.62
CA LYS A 21 20.10 -3.59 27.87
C LYS A 21 20.26 -4.46 26.62
N THR A 22 19.80 -4.04 25.43
CA THR A 22 20.08 -4.77 24.19
C THR A 22 21.60 -4.78 23.92
N PRO A 23 22.21 -5.91 23.54
CA PRO A 23 23.65 -6.16 23.64
C PRO A 23 24.47 -5.50 22.53
N PHE A 24 24.14 -4.27 22.14
CA PHE A 24 25.00 -3.49 21.26
C PHE A 24 26.13 -2.91 22.11
N LYS A 25 27.34 -3.46 21.95
CA LYS A 25 28.55 -2.99 22.64
C LYS A 25 28.96 -1.55 22.25
N LYS A 26 28.27 -0.91 21.28
CA LYS A 26 28.53 0.44 20.77
C LYS A 26 27.24 1.28 20.77
N LYS A 27 27.39 2.59 21.01
CA LYS A 27 26.30 3.59 20.90
C LYS A 27 25.71 3.54 19.49
N LEU A 28 24.39 3.40 19.37
CA LEU A 28 23.70 3.48 18.07
C LEU A 28 23.39 4.92 17.69
N LEU A 29 23.33 5.20 16.39
CA LEU A 29 22.91 6.46 15.81
C LEU A 29 21.46 6.33 15.34
N PHE A 30 20.60 7.24 15.79
CA PHE A 30 19.21 7.34 15.39
C PHE A 30 19.02 8.68 14.71
N HIS A 31 18.61 8.67 13.45
CA HIS A 31 18.45 9.89 12.65
C HIS A 31 17.32 9.74 11.62
N LEU A 32 16.75 10.88 11.23
CA LEU A 32 15.86 11.01 10.08
C LEU A 32 16.69 11.63 8.95
N ASP A 33 16.75 10.98 7.80
CA ASP A 33 17.44 11.54 6.64
C ASP A 33 16.55 12.52 5.85
N TYR A 34 17.11 13.09 4.77
CA TYR A 34 16.42 14.08 3.95
C TYR A 34 15.31 13.48 3.05
N GLU A 35 15.28 12.16 2.88
CA GLU A 35 14.25 11.43 2.12
C GLU A 35 13.08 11.03 3.01
N GLY A 36 13.20 11.24 4.32
CA GLY A 36 12.20 10.88 5.32
C GLY A 36 12.36 9.46 5.86
N ASN A 37 13.50 8.81 5.63
CA ASN A 37 13.82 7.52 6.21
C ASN A 37 14.32 7.69 7.64
N LEU A 38 13.66 7.02 8.57
CA LEU A 38 14.08 6.95 9.96
C LEU A 38 15.02 5.75 10.12
N VAL A 39 16.27 6.02 10.48
CA VAL A 39 17.35 5.03 10.46
C VAL A 39 17.98 4.84 11.84
N LEU A 40 18.14 3.58 12.23
CA LEU A 40 18.96 3.16 13.37
C LEU A 40 20.20 2.43 12.85
N ALA A 41 21.39 2.99 13.05
CA ALA A 41 22.64 2.44 12.52
C ALA A 41 23.72 2.35 13.59
N GLN A 42 24.74 1.51 13.34
CA GLN A 42 25.98 1.55 14.09
C GLN A 42 26.83 2.76 13.67
N PRO A 43 27.77 3.24 14.52
CA PRO A 43 28.61 4.39 14.19
C PRO A 43 29.54 4.19 12.97
N ASP A 44 29.76 2.95 12.54
CA ASP A 44 30.55 2.63 11.35
C ASP A 44 29.78 2.85 10.04
N GLY A 45 28.46 3.08 10.11
CA GLY A 45 27.62 3.60 9.02
C GLY A 45 27.43 2.68 7.82
N LYS A 46 27.92 1.43 7.86
CA LYS A 46 27.95 0.57 6.66
C LYS A 46 26.59 -0.03 6.31
N VAL A 47 25.84 -0.47 7.32
CA VAL A 47 24.53 -1.10 7.15
C VAL A 47 23.63 -0.69 8.32
N PRO A 48 22.41 -0.16 8.06
CA PRO A 48 21.47 0.15 9.13
C PRO A 48 21.04 -1.13 9.86
N VAL A 49 20.92 -1.05 11.18
CA VAL A 49 20.36 -2.12 12.02
C VAL A 49 18.85 -2.21 11.80
N TRP A 50 18.22 -1.06 11.52
CA TRP A 50 16.81 -0.95 11.15
C TRP A 50 16.58 0.35 10.39
N GLN A 51 15.59 0.36 9.50
CA GLN A 51 15.11 1.56 8.82
C GLN A 51 13.60 1.51 8.57
N SER A 52 12.93 2.66 8.57
CA SER A 52 11.48 2.73 8.34
C SER A 52 11.09 2.35 6.91
N PHE A 53 11.98 2.56 5.94
CA PHE A 53 11.71 2.23 4.53
C PHE A 53 11.48 0.73 4.28
N ASP A 54 11.95 -0.14 5.16
CA ASP A 54 11.68 -1.59 5.08
C ASP A 54 10.26 -1.97 5.56
N PHE A 55 9.55 -1.05 6.22
CA PHE A 55 8.23 -1.26 6.81
C PHE A 55 7.23 -0.16 6.41
N PRO A 56 6.90 -0.02 5.11
CA PRO A 56 5.92 0.97 4.67
C PRO A 56 4.53 0.72 5.27
N SER A 57 3.74 1.80 5.39
CA SER A 57 2.31 1.73 5.74
C SER A 57 1.46 1.64 4.46
N ASP A 58 0.80 2.74 4.10
CA ASP A 58 -0.01 2.94 2.91
C ASP A 58 0.71 3.76 1.83
N THR A 59 1.91 4.29 2.11
CA THR A 59 2.62 5.25 1.24
C THR A 59 4.05 4.80 0.95
N ILE A 60 4.50 5.05 -0.29
CA ILE A 60 5.91 4.97 -0.71
C ILE A 60 6.42 6.37 -0.96
N LEU A 61 7.59 6.68 -0.39
CA LEU A 61 8.30 7.94 -0.62
C LEU A 61 9.35 7.83 -1.73
N VAL A 62 9.81 8.98 -2.22
CA VAL A 62 10.95 9.02 -3.14
C VAL A 62 12.18 8.40 -2.45
N GLY A 63 12.92 7.55 -3.15
CA GLY A 63 14.07 6.81 -2.59
C GLY A 63 13.70 5.48 -1.94
N GLN A 64 12.44 5.29 -1.56
CA GLN A 64 11.94 4.01 -1.05
C GLN A 64 11.65 3.03 -2.19
N SER A 65 12.01 1.76 -2.01
CA SER A 65 11.74 0.69 -2.97
C SER A 65 10.85 -0.38 -2.36
N LEU A 66 9.99 -0.99 -3.19
CA LEU A 66 9.29 -2.24 -2.85
C LEU A 66 10.00 -3.41 -3.51
N THR A 67 10.06 -4.53 -2.81
CA THR A 67 10.63 -5.76 -3.34
C THR A 67 9.54 -6.80 -3.57
N LEU A 68 9.58 -7.50 -4.70
CA LEU A 68 8.54 -8.47 -5.09
C LEU A 68 8.45 -9.65 -4.12
N GLU A 69 9.58 -10.06 -3.56
CA GLU A 69 9.68 -11.21 -2.65
C GLU A 69 9.96 -10.80 -1.19
N GLY A 70 10.07 -9.51 -0.90
CA GLY A 70 10.34 -9.03 0.44
C GLY A 70 9.09 -8.76 1.26
N GLN A 71 9.34 -8.35 2.49
CA GLN A 71 8.29 -8.15 3.49
C GLN A 71 7.75 -6.70 3.49
N ASN A 72 8.33 -5.81 2.68
CA ASN A 72 7.89 -4.43 2.49
C ASN A 72 6.65 -4.38 1.57
N LYS A 73 5.46 -4.28 2.17
CA LYS A 73 4.17 -4.31 1.47
C LYS A 73 3.34 -3.10 1.86
N LEU A 74 2.54 -2.58 0.92
CA LEU A 74 1.58 -1.54 1.25
C LEU A 74 0.30 -2.15 1.80
N VAL A 75 -0.18 -1.55 2.90
CA VAL A 75 -1.42 -1.90 3.55
C VAL A 75 -2.28 -0.65 3.61
N SER A 76 -3.46 -0.71 3.00
CA SER A 76 -4.38 0.43 2.96
C SER A 76 -4.84 0.81 4.37
N ARG A 77 -5.10 2.10 4.58
CA ARG A 77 -5.63 2.60 5.84
C ARG A 77 -7.03 2.05 6.12
N ASP A 78 -7.26 1.64 7.36
CA ASP A 78 -8.58 1.30 7.86
C ASP A 78 -9.30 2.58 8.30
N ILE A 79 -10.43 2.89 7.65
CA ILE A 79 -11.23 4.09 7.94
C ILE A 79 -12.35 3.77 8.96
N GLY A 80 -12.45 2.53 9.47
CA GLY A 80 -13.49 2.14 10.43
C GLY A 80 -14.93 2.17 9.85
N ARG A 81 -15.07 2.49 8.56
CA ARG A 81 -16.27 2.24 7.77
C ARG A 81 -16.11 0.83 7.20
N SER A 82 -16.95 -0.11 7.60
CA SER A 82 -16.93 -1.52 7.13
C SER A 82 -17.19 -1.71 5.62
N VAL A 83 -17.07 -0.64 4.82
CA VAL A 83 -17.37 -0.59 3.39
C VAL A 83 -16.17 -1.05 2.57
N TYR A 84 -14.93 -0.89 3.07
CA TYR A 84 -13.72 -1.33 2.37
C TYR A 84 -12.87 -2.23 3.29
N PRO A 85 -12.58 -3.48 2.90
CA PRO A 85 -11.63 -4.32 3.62
C PRO A 85 -10.22 -3.71 3.53
N LYS A 86 -9.33 -4.04 4.47
CA LYS A 86 -7.91 -3.69 4.35
C LYS A 86 -7.34 -4.37 3.10
N HIS A 87 -6.80 -3.58 2.18
CA HIS A 87 -6.15 -4.08 0.98
C HIS A 87 -4.66 -4.18 1.22
N ASN A 88 -4.08 -5.36 0.95
CA ASN A 88 -2.65 -5.57 0.94
C ASN A 88 -2.21 -5.58 -0.52
N LEU A 89 -1.44 -4.59 -0.95
CA LEU A 89 -0.79 -4.64 -2.24
C LEU A 89 0.54 -5.37 -2.07
N LEU A 90 0.49 -6.68 -2.32
CA LEU A 90 1.67 -7.40 -2.80
C LEU A 90 1.90 -6.92 -4.23
N CYS A 91 3.10 -6.43 -4.56
CA CYS A 91 3.50 -6.28 -5.95
C CYS A 91 3.64 -7.69 -6.57
N GLY A 92 2.51 -8.30 -6.87
CA GLY A 92 2.33 -9.49 -7.67
C GLY A 92 1.25 -9.13 -8.68
N LEU A 93 1.58 -8.20 -9.58
CA LEU A 93 0.79 -7.98 -10.78
C LEU A 93 0.65 -9.35 -11.46
N ARG A 94 -0.59 -9.76 -11.75
CA ARG A 94 -0.86 -10.97 -12.54
C ARG A 94 0.08 -11.00 -13.75
N PRO A 95 0.61 -12.18 -14.15
CA PRO A 95 1.47 -12.31 -15.32
C PRO A 95 0.80 -11.86 -16.64
N GLU A 96 -0.51 -11.57 -16.63
CA GLU A 96 -1.27 -11.00 -17.75
C GLU A 96 -1.17 -9.47 -17.88
N PHE A 97 -0.52 -8.74 -16.96
CA PHE A 97 -0.31 -7.29 -17.12
C PHE A 97 0.72 -7.02 -18.26
N PRO A 98 0.31 -6.46 -19.41
CA PRO A 98 1.17 -6.39 -20.59
C PRO A 98 2.04 -5.12 -20.62
N TYR A 99 2.40 -4.55 -19.46
CA TYR A 99 3.23 -3.35 -19.41
C TYR A 99 4.54 -3.59 -18.65
N LYS A 100 5.56 -3.85 -19.45
CA LYS A 100 6.97 -3.69 -19.11
C LYS A 100 7.25 -2.20 -18.88
N HIS A 101 7.73 -1.87 -17.68
CA HIS A 101 8.48 -0.67 -17.29
C HIS A 101 7.69 0.65 -17.13
N PHE A 102 7.76 1.19 -15.90
CA PHE A 102 7.24 2.48 -15.39
C PHE A 102 5.73 2.55 -15.12
N LEU A 103 5.34 2.31 -13.85
CA LEU A 103 3.96 2.43 -13.35
C LEU A 103 3.41 3.86 -13.43
N ALA A 104 4.28 4.87 -13.38
CA ALA A 104 4.00 6.26 -13.75
C ALA A 104 5.32 7.05 -13.66
N ARG A 105 5.44 8.14 -14.43
CA ARG A 105 6.43 9.19 -14.17
C ARG A 105 5.68 10.40 -13.62
N PRO A 106 6.00 10.90 -12.42
CA PRO A 106 5.35 12.09 -11.89
C PRO A 106 5.51 13.25 -12.89
N ARG A 107 4.41 13.94 -13.19
CA ARG A 107 4.40 15.02 -14.20
C ARG A 107 5.17 16.27 -13.76
N PHE A 108 5.50 16.39 -12.47
CA PHE A 108 6.25 17.49 -11.88
C PHE A 108 7.27 16.96 -10.87
N ASN A 109 8.27 17.79 -10.55
CA ASN A 109 9.43 17.49 -9.70
C ASN A 109 9.14 16.39 -8.67
N ALA A 110 9.70 15.19 -8.89
CA ALA A 110 9.36 13.98 -8.13
C ALA A 110 9.53 14.18 -6.61
N SER A 111 10.38 15.12 -6.21
CA SER A 111 10.71 15.49 -4.83
C SER A 111 9.52 15.90 -3.95
N GLN A 112 8.37 16.26 -4.53
CA GLN A 112 7.16 16.62 -3.77
C GLN A 112 5.95 15.76 -4.15
N SER A 113 6.21 14.53 -4.58
CA SER A 113 5.17 13.55 -4.89
C SER A 113 5.32 12.29 -4.04
N PHE A 114 4.21 11.64 -3.72
CA PHE A 114 4.22 10.34 -3.06
C PHE A 114 3.18 9.41 -3.70
N LEU A 115 3.47 8.11 -3.70
CA LEU A 115 2.56 7.07 -4.16
C LEU A 115 1.84 6.48 -2.95
N ARG A 116 0.51 6.36 -3.01
CA ARG A 116 -0.28 5.86 -1.90
C ARG A 116 -1.30 4.82 -2.35
N LEU A 117 -1.40 3.74 -1.58
CA LEU A 117 -2.52 2.80 -1.62
C LEU A 117 -3.64 3.35 -0.72
N ASP A 118 -4.65 3.92 -1.34
CA ASP A 118 -5.77 4.50 -0.60
C ASP A 118 -6.69 3.43 -0.02
N ALA A 119 -7.57 3.86 0.87
CA ALA A 119 -8.50 2.97 1.58
C ALA A 119 -9.50 2.26 0.65
N ASP A 120 -9.75 2.78 -0.54
CA ASP A 120 -10.57 2.13 -1.56
C ASP A 120 -9.83 1.03 -2.34
N GLY A 121 -8.53 0.84 -2.06
CA GLY A 121 -7.68 -0.14 -2.69
C GLY A 121 -7.05 0.34 -4.01
N ASN A 122 -7.27 1.60 -4.39
CA ASN A 122 -6.64 2.17 -5.58
C ASN A 122 -5.25 2.75 -5.24
N LEU A 123 -4.39 2.81 -6.24
CA LEU A 123 -3.02 3.32 -6.13
C LEU A 123 -2.93 4.67 -6.84
N ARG A 124 -2.59 5.73 -6.10
CA ARG A 124 -2.59 7.11 -6.60
C ARG A 124 -1.26 7.82 -6.34
N ILE A 125 -0.85 8.68 -7.27
CA ILE A 125 0.24 9.65 -7.02
C ILE A 125 -0.39 10.98 -6.62
N TYR A 126 0.02 11.46 -5.45
CA TYR A 126 -0.28 12.80 -4.98
C TYR A 126 0.93 13.68 -5.21
N SER A 127 0.74 14.81 -5.88
CA SER A 127 1.78 15.81 -6.13
C SER A 127 1.39 17.13 -5.48
N TYR A 128 2.36 17.79 -4.84
CA TYR A 128 2.16 19.09 -4.24
C TYR A 128 2.16 20.20 -5.32
N ASP A 129 1.10 21.00 -5.37
CA ASP A 129 1.01 22.19 -6.22
C ASP A 129 1.26 23.46 -5.43
N PHE A 130 2.46 24.02 -5.59
CA PHE A 130 2.86 25.26 -4.93
C PHE A 130 2.10 26.52 -5.40
N LYS A 131 1.31 26.43 -6.46
CA LYS A 131 0.60 27.58 -7.06
C LYS A 131 -0.75 27.86 -6.42
N VAL A 132 -1.27 26.96 -5.58
CA VAL A 132 -2.59 27.08 -4.96
C VAL A 132 -2.48 27.18 -3.44
N SER A 133 -3.40 27.90 -2.80
CA SER A 133 -3.45 28.07 -1.34
C SER A 133 -4.40 27.11 -0.62
N PHE A 134 -5.20 26.36 -1.37
CA PHE A 134 -6.14 25.34 -0.89
C PHE A 134 -6.11 24.14 -1.85
N LEU A 135 -6.45 22.94 -1.37
CA LEU A 135 -6.41 21.68 -2.16
C LEU A 135 -5.04 21.44 -2.82
N VAL A 136 -3.98 21.70 -2.07
CA VAL A 136 -2.59 21.75 -2.52
C VAL A 136 -2.04 20.39 -3.01
N TRP A 137 -2.70 19.29 -2.66
CA TRP A 137 -2.35 17.95 -3.13
C TRP A 137 -3.25 17.54 -4.29
N GLU A 138 -2.68 17.47 -5.49
CA GLU A 138 -3.36 17.03 -6.70
C GLU A 138 -3.12 15.53 -6.93
N VAL A 139 -4.16 14.80 -7.31
CA VAL A 139 -4.03 13.41 -7.81
C VAL A 139 -3.60 13.47 -9.27
N THR A 140 -2.32 13.22 -9.53
CA THR A 140 -1.73 13.31 -10.88
C THR A 140 -1.73 11.98 -11.62
N PHE A 141 -1.95 10.88 -10.90
CA PHE A 141 -2.08 9.53 -11.45
C PHE A 141 -3.00 8.69 -10.57
N GLU A 142 -3.78 7.83 -11.22
CA GLU A 142 -4.63 6.81 -10.59
C GLU A 142 -4.52 5.53 -11.40
N LEU A 143 -4.15 4.42 -10.75
CA LEU A 143 -3.87 3.16 -11.41
C LEU A 143 -5.13 2.56 -12.06
N PHE A 144 -6.24 2.53 -11.32
CA PHE A 144 -7.52 2.04 -11.80
C PHE A 144 -8.47 3.22 -12.02
N ASN A 145 -8.52 3.75 -13.22
CA ASN A 145 -9.42 4.85 -13.60
C ASN A 145 -10.26 4.45 -14.83
N ARG A 146 -11.20 5.32 -15.25
CA ARG A 146 -12.05 5.06 -16.42
C ARG A 146 -11.27 4.79 -17.70
N ASP A 147 -10.12 5.46 -17.87
CA ASP A 147 -9.31 5.39 -19.08
C ASP A 147 -8.46 4.10 -19.14
N ASN A 148 -8.07 3.55 -17.98
CA ASN A 148 -7.18 2.39 -17.83
C ASN A 148 -7.92 1.12 -17.36
N SER A 149 -9.26 1.13 -17.38
CA SER A 149 -10.16 0.09 -16.85
C SER A 149 -10.26 0.04 -15.33
N GLU A 150 -11.33 0.64 -14.79
CA GLU A 150 -11.77 0.47 -13.40
C GLU A 150 -12.10 -0.99 -13.07
N CYS A 151 -12.38 -1.83 -14.08
CA CYS A 151 -12.64 -3.25 -13.90
C CYS A 151 -11.43 -4.06 -13.45
N TRP A 152 -10.22 -3.54 -13.58
CA TRP A 152 -9.02 -4.17 -13.04
C TRP A 152 -8.91 -4.03 -11.52
N LEU A 153 -9.67 -3.11 -10.91
CA LEU A 153 -9.76 -3.02 -9.46
C LEU A 153 -10.61 -4.18 -8.94
N PRO A 154 -10.03 -5.14 -8.18
CA PRO A 154 -10.77 -6.36 -7.78
C PRO A 154 -12.01 -6.07 -6.94
N SER A 155 -12.04 -4.94 -6.22
CA SER A 155 -13.16 -4.53 -5.38
C SER A 155 -14.28 -3.82 -6.15
N LYS A 156 -14.10 -3.47 -7.44
CA LYS A 156 -15.02 -2.61 -8.20
C LYS A 156 -16.47 -3.10 -8.21
N CYS A 157 -16.69 -4.39 -8.46
CA CYS A 157 -18.02 -5.01 -8.53
C CYS A 157 -18.29 -6.00 -7.39
N GLY A 158 -17.48 -5.96 -6.33
CA GLY A 158 -17.51 -6.93 -5.24
C GLY A 158 -16.87 -8.27 -5.63
N GLU A 159 -16.83 -9.22 -4.70
CA GLU A 159 -16.09 -10.47 -4.84
C GLU A 159 -16.56 -11.38 -5.98
N PHE A 160 -17.80 -11.21 -6.45
CA PHE A 160 -18.44 -12.11 -7.42
C PHE A 160 -19.10 -11.37 -8.59
N GLY A 161 -19.05 -10.04 -8.64
CA GLY A 161 -19.68 -9.28 -9.72
C GLY A 161 -18.84 -9.30 -11.01
N LEU A 162 -19.52 -9.31 -12.16
CA LEU A 162 -18.90 -9.15 -13.47
C LEU A 162 -18.78 -7.67 -13.82
N CYS A 163 -17.59 -7.27 -14.27
CA CYS A 163 -17.28 -5.91 -14.69
C CYS A 163 -16.96 -5.88 -16.19
N GLU A 164 -17.65 -5.02 -16.92
CA GLU A 164 -17.46 -4.79 -18.35
C GLU A 164 -17.64 -3.28 -18.62
N ASP A 165 -16.79 -2.68 -19.45
CA ASP A 165 -16.82 -1.25 -19.78
C ASP A 165 -16.90 -0.31 -18.56
N ASN A 166 -16.15 -0.64 -17.49
CA ASN A 166 -16.14 0.07 -16.20
C ASN A 166 -17.49 0.05 -15.44
N GLN A 167 -18.40 -0.83 -15.85
CA GLN A 167 -19.72 -1.00 -15.25
C GLN A 167 -19.88 -2.40 -14.66
N CYS A 168 -20.60 -2.47 -13.54
CA CYS A 168 -20.98 -3.74 -12.95
C CYS A 168 -22.24 -4.24 -13.62
N VAL A 169 -22.08 -5.12 -14.61
CA VAL A 169 -23.16 -5.50 -15.53
C VAL A 169 -23.98 -6.67 -15.02
N ALA A 170 -23.37 -7.60 -14.27
CA ALA A 170 -24.04 -8.82 -13.86
C ALA A 170 -23.50 -9.42 -12.56
N CYS A 171 -24.31 -10.31 -11.98
CA CYS A 171 -23.93 -11.21 -10.91
C CYS A 171 -24.15 -12.66 -11.36
N PRO A 172 -23.12 -13.51 -11.39
CA PRO A 172 -23.28 -14.92 -11.73
C PRO A 172 -24.19 -15.65 -10.73
N SER A 173 -24.94 -16.62 -11.25
CA SER A 173 -25.89 -17.47 -10.53
C SER A 173 -25.92 -18.85 -11.19
N GLU A 174 -26.49 -19.83 -10.50
CA GLU A 174 -26.70 -21.19 -11.02
C GLU A 174 -27.55 -21.20 -12.29
N ASN A 175 -28.46 -20.23 -12.44
CA ASN A 175 -29.36 -20.10 -13.58
C ASN A 175 -28.87 -19.07 -14.63
N GLY A 176 -27.57 -18.75 -14.64
CA GLY A 176 -26.98 -17.76 -15.55
C GLY A 176 -26.70 -16.42 -14.88
N LEU A 177 -26.85 -15.32 -15.62
CA LEU A 177 -26.50 -13.98 -15.15
C LEU A 177 -27.72 -13.22 -14.64
N LEU A 178 -27.62 -12.70 -13.41
CA LEU A 178 -28.60 -11.81 -12.82
C LEU A 178 -28.13 -10.36 -12.92
N GLY A 179 -29.05 -9.40 -12.81
CA GLY A 179 -28.70 -7.99 -12.69
C GLY A 179 -27.78 -7.75 -11.48
N TRP A 180 -26.74 -6.95 -11.67
CA TRP A 180 -25.80 -6.67 -10.59
C TRP A 180 -26.46 -5.92 -9.43
N SER A 181 -26.04 -6.23 -8.21
CA SER A 181 -26.41 -5.48 -7.00
C SER A 181 -25.28 -5.53 -5.98
N LYS A 182 -25.31 -4.64 -4.98
CA LYS A 182 -24.37 -4.67 -3.84
C LYS A 182 -24.42 -5.97 -3.03
N ALA A 183 -25.47 -6.77 -3.19
CA ALA A 183 -25.61 -8.08 -2.55
C ALA A 183 -25.00 -9.22 -3.36
N CYS A 184 -24.35 -8.93 -4.51
CA CYS A 184 -23.71 -9.93 -5.34
C CYS A 184 -22.56 -10.61 -4.60
N ARG A 185 -22.74 -11.90 -4.32
CA ARG A 185 -21.78 -12.72 -3.59
C ARG A 185 -21.97 -14.19 -3.99
N PRO A 186 -20.94 -15.03 -3.86
CA PRO A 186 -21.09 -16.44 -4.15
C PRO A 186 -22.11 -17.04 -3.18
N LYS A 187 -23.02 -17.89 -3.70
CA LYS A 187 -23.87 -18.69 -2.81
C LYS A 187 -22.97 -19.66 -2.04
N LYS A 188 -23.24 -19.82 -0.74
CA LYS A 188 -22.56 -20.82 0.08
C LYS A 188 -22.98 -22.21 -0.39
N VAL A 189 -22.12 -22.88 -1.14
CA VAL A 189 -22.32 -24.28 -1.54
C VAL A 189 -22.12 -25.17 -0.31
N LYS A 190 -23.01 -26.12 -0.08
CA LYS A 190 -22.99 -26.97 1.12
C LYS A 190 -21.98 -28.12 1.05
N SER A 191 -21.54 -28.49 -0.15
CA SER A 191 -20.50 -29.49 -0.41
C SER A 191 -20.09 -29.40 -1.88
N CYS A 192 -18.80 -29.51 -2.18
CA CYS A 192 -18.36 -29.84 -3.54
C CYS A 192 -18.41 -31.36 -3.63
N ASP A 193 -19.42 -31.91 -4.31
CA ASP A 193 -19.39 -33.34 -4.63
C ASP A 193 -18.35 -33.57 -5.74
N PRO A 194 -17.38 -34.48 -5.53
CA PRO A 194 -16.28 -34.74 -6.46
C PRO A 194 -16.72 -35.45 -7.75
#